data_AF-A0A401LE36-F1
#
_entry.id   AF-A0A401LE36-F1
#
_cell.length_a   1.000
_cell.length_b   1.000
_cell.length_c   1.000
_cell.angle_alpha   90.00
_cell.angle_beta   90.00
_cell.angle_gamma   90.00
#
_symmetry.space_group_name_H-M   'P 1'
#
loop_
_entity.id
_entity.type
_entity.pdbx_description
1 polymer ?
#
loop_
_entity_poly.entity_id
_entity_poly.type
_entity_poly.pdbx_seq_one_letter_code
_entity_poly.pdbx_strand_id
1 'polypeptide(L)'
;MYIHSFRLIAPHRLLEAQLFNQHYQNYEDIPNVPDRLRWCRHHMGLMQKEVAELIGISRGHYIDFEVGYVDYYPKEIVDKLAALYKIPVDDLLDDYNRFLYKGQGKMIREYRESLGLQKKPFARLIGVDPNLLRAWEADQKRMNINSWEKYFKNLIKA
;
A
#
# COMPACT_ATOMS: atom_id res chain seq x y z
N MET A 1 37.91 20.42 3.67
CA MET A 1 36.93 20.74 4.72
C MET A 1 35.61 20.11 4.33
N TYR A 2 35.25 18.96 4.90
CA TYR A 2 33.96 18.32 4.63
C TYR A 2 32.94 18.85 5.63
N ILE A 3 32.09 19.78 5.20
CA ILE A 3 30.95 20.21 6.00
C ILE A 3 29.92 19.08 5.93
N HIS A 4 29.84 18.28 6.99
CA HIS A 4 28.75 17.34 7.15
C HIS A 4 27.53 18.14 7.65
N SER A 5 26.56 18.35 6.75
CA SER A 5 25.28 18.94 7.11
C SER A 5 24.44 17.90 7.85
N PHE A 6 24.35 18.02 9.16
CA PHE A 6 23.48 17.16 9.97
C PHE A 6 22.15 17.89 10.20
N ARG A 7 21.02 17.22 9.90
CA ARG A 7 19.70 17.72 10.30
C ARG A 7 19.51 17.44 11.79
N LEU A 8 19.29 18.50 12.58
CA LEU A 8 18.92 18.38 13.99
C LEU A 8 17.48 17.84 14.08
N ILE A 9 17.33 16.53 14.20
CA ILE A 9 16.06 15.86 14.47
C ILE A 9 15.81 15.89 15.98
N ALA A 10 14.59 16.23 16.41
CA ALA A 10 14.26 16.41 17.82
C ALA A 10 14.56 15.15 18.68
N PRO A 11 15.13 15.32 19.90
CA PRO A 11 15.78 14.24 20.66
C PRO A 11 14.87 13.10 21.13
N HIS A 12 13.58 13.33 21.30
CA HIS A 12 12.62 12.35 21.79
C HIS A 12 12.18 11.33 20.72
N ARG A 13 12.37 11.64 19.43
CA ARG A 13 12.09 10.71 18.31
C ARG A 13 13.33 9.99 17.78
N LEU A 14 14.52 10.41 18.23
CA LEU A 14 15.77 9.70 17.95
C LEU A 14 15.80 8.32 18.60
N LEU A 15 15.19 8.17 19.79
CA LEU A 15 15.12 6.86 20.46
C LEU A 15 14.23 5.87 19.69
N GLU A 16 13.03 6.29 19.26
CA GLU A 16 12.16 5.43 18.43
C GLU A 16 12.82 5.09 17.09
N ALA A 17 13.43 6.08 16.42
CA ALA A 17 14.16 5.86 15.18
C ALA A 17 15.36 4.91 15.39
N GLN A 18 16.11 5.05 16.49
CA GLN A 18 17.23 4.18 16.83
C GLN A 18 16.78 2.77 17.18
N LEU A 19 15.74 2.61 17.99
CA LEU A 19 15.18 1.31 18.35
C LEU A 19 14.61 0.59 17.12
N PHE A 20 13.95 1.32 16.23
CA PHE A 20 13.40 0.78 14.99
C PHE A 20 14.52 0.39 13.99
N ASN A 21 15.53 1.25 13.81
CA ASN A 21 16.71 0.94 12.99
C ASN A 21 17.56 -0.20 13.58
N GLN A 22 17.50 -0.43 14.89
CA GLN A 22 18.11 -1.59 15.54
C GLN A 22 17.31 -2.89 15.30
N HIS A 23 15.99 -2.80 15.16
CA HIS A 23 15.12 -3.95 14.87
C HIS A 23 15.16 -4.40 13.41
N TYR A 24 15.23 -3.44 12.47
CA TYR A 24 15.24 -3.72 11.02
C TYR A 24 16.47 -3.10 10.36
N GLN A 25 17.55 -3.89 10.26
CA GLN A 25 18.77 -3.47 9.57
C GLN A 25 18.59 -3.41 8.04
N ASN A 26 17.73 -4.26 7.48
CA ASN A 26 17.45 -4.29 6.05
C ASN A 26 15.97 -4.06 5.78
N TYR A 27 15.69 -3.37 4.67
CA TYR A 27 14.34 -3.11 4.18
C TYR A 27 13.55 -4.39 3.86
N GLU A 28 14.25 -5.42 3.37
CA GLU A 28 13.65 -6.70 2.96
C GLU A 28 13.12 -7.53 4.14
N ASP A 29 13.63 -7.30 5.35
CA ASP A 29 13.23 -8.02 6.56
C ASP A 29 11.89 -7.51 7.12
N ILE A 30 11.32 -6.45 6.56
CA ILE A 30 10.08 -5.84 7.03
C ILE A 30 8.87 -6.49 6.34
N PRO A 31 8.03 -7.25 7.06
CA PRO A 31 6.90 -7.96 6.47
C PRO A 31 5.71 -7.05 6.16
N ASN A 32 5.57 -5.92 6.86
CA ASN A 32 4.39 -5.06 6.81
C ASN A 32 4.66 -3.74 6.08
N VAL A 33 3.73 -3.30 5.23
CA VAL A 33 3.81 -2.00 4.54
C VAL A 33 3.88 -0.80 5.48
N PRO A 34 3.07 -0.71 6.57
CA PRO A 34 3.18 0.40 7.52
C PRO A 34 4.58 0.55 8.13
N ASP A 35 5.23 -0.57 8.45
CA ASP A 35 6.57 -0.58 9.00
C ASP A 35 7.62 -0.20 7.94
N ARG A 36 7.41 -0.56 6.67
CA ARG A 36 8.26 -0.11 5.55
C ARG A 36 8.21 1.40 5.38
N LEU A 37 7.03 2.00 5.46
CA LEU A 37 6.86 3.46 5.40
C LEU A 37 7.61 4.15 6.54
N ARG A 38 7.52 3.61 7.77
CA ARG A 38 8.29 4.11 8.92
C ARG A 38 9.78 4.01 8.66
N TRP A 39 10.25 2.87 8.15
CA TRP A 39 11.66 2.66 7.83
C TRP A 39 12.17 3.67 6.81
N CYS A 40 11.47 3.84 5.70
CA CYS A 40 11.83 4.81 4.66
C CYS A 40 11.88 6.23 5.20
N ARG A 41 10.90 6.62 6.01
CA ARG A 41 10.87 7.93 6.67
C ARG A 41 12.08 8.12 7.59
N HIS A 42 12.38 7.13 8.44
CA HIS A 42 13.51 7.17 9.36
C HIS A 42 14.85 7.19 8.62
N HIS A 43 14.99 6.42 7.53
CA HIS A 43 16.19 6.39 6.71
C HIS A 43 16.46 7.76 6.05
N MET A 44 15.43 8.46 5.59
CA MET A 44 15.55 9.81 5.03
C MET A 44 15.67 10.91 6.10
N GLY A 45 15.53 10.58 7.39
CA GLY A 45 15.57 11.55 8.49
C GLY A 45 14.41 12.56 8.44
N LEU A 46 13.26 12.17 7.87
CA LEU A 46 12.09 13.02 7.70
C LEU A 46 11.12 12.89 8.88
N MET A 47 10.43 13.99 9.20
CA MET A 47 9.30 13.99 10.12
C MET A 47 8.01 13.65 9.38
N GLN A 48 7.06 13.01 10.08
CA GLN A 48 5.71 12.74 9.55
C GLN A 48 5.05 14.00 8.97
N LYS A 49 5.28 15.17 9.58
CA LYS A 49 4.78 16.45 9.08
C LYS A 49 5.42 16.83 7.74
N GLU A 50 6.73 16.66 7.60
CA GLU A 50 7.46 16.97 6.36
C GLU A 50 7.02 16.04 5.23
N VAL A 51 6.89 14.74 5.50
CA VAL A 51 6.38 13.78 4.49
C VAL A 51 4.97 14.17 4.06
N ALA A 52 4.09 14.49 5.01
CA ALA A 52 2.72 14.91 4.74
C ALA A 52 2.67 16.20 3.90
N GLU A 53 3.52 17.19 4.19
CA GLU A 53 3.65 18.41 3.38
C GLU A 53 4.17 18.13 1.97
N LEU A 54 5.15 17.25 1.81
CA LEU A 54 5.73 16.88 0.51
C LEU A 54 4.73 16.17 -0.41
N ILE A 55 3.90 15.29 0.15
CA ILE A 55 2.87 14.57 -0.62
C ILE A 55 1.54 15.34 -0.71
N GLY A 56 1.38 16.39 0.08
CA GLY A 56 0.19 17.26 0.09
C GLY A 56 -1.02 16.67 0.84
N ILE A 57 -0.79 15.95 1.94
CA ILE A 57 -1.85 15.43 2.82
C ILE A 57 -1.73 15.99 4.24
N SER A 58 -2.76 15.78 5.06
CA SER A 58 -2.68 16.13 6.48
C SER A 58 -1.75 15.18 7.22
N ARG A 59 -1.04 15.71 8.24
CA ARG A 59 -0.18 14.89 9.11
C ARG A 59 -0.93 13.70 9.70
N GLY A 60 -2.18 13.90 10.13
CA GLY A 60 -3.01 12.83 10.71
C GLY A 60 -3.22 11.68 9.72
N HIS A 61 -3.56 12.01 8.47
CA HIS A 61 -3.75 11.01 7.43
C HIS A 61 -2.46 10.21 7.15
N TYR A 62 -1.29 10.85 7.22
CA TYR A 62 -0.02 10.15 7.13
C TYR A 62 0.26 9.22 8.33
N ILE A 63 -0.13 9.63 9.55
CA ILE A 63 -0.01 8.77 10.73
C ILE A 63 -0.90 7.53 10.57
N ASP A 64 -2.12 7.70 10.06
CA ASP A 64 -3.05 6.56 9.88
C ASP A 64 -2.47 5.50 8.92
N PHE A 65 -1.72 5.93 7.88
CA PHE A 65 -0.95 5.03 7.03
C PHE A 65 0.15 4.29 7.79
N GLU A 66 0.97 5.00 8.59
CA GLU A 66 2.04 4.38 9.38
C GLU A 66 1.52 3.45 10.49
N VAL A 67 0.29 3.64 10.97
CA VAL A 67 -0.32 2.78 11.99
C VAL A 67 -1.07 1.59 11.35
N GLY A 68 -1.35 1.64 10.04
CA GLY A 68 -2.11 0.61 9.35
C GLY A 68 -3.62 0.69 9.61
N TYR A 69 -4.13 1.84 10.04
CA TYR A 69 -5.58 2.07 10.17
C TYR A 69 -6.27 2.26 8.83
N VAL A 70 -5.51 2.54 7.76
CA VAL A 70 -6.05 2.79 6.43
C VAL A 70 -5.87 1.56 5.56
N ASP A 71 -6.99 0.93 5.21
CA ASP A 71 -7.02 -0.25 4.33
C ASP A 71 -6.74 0.11 2.85
N TYR A 72 -6.86 1.39 2.48
CA TYR A 72 -6.81 1.85 1.09
C TYR A 72 -5.86 3.03 0.88
N TYR A 73 -4.91 2.84 -0.02
CA TYR A 73 -3.98 3.88 -0.42
C TYR A 73 -4.37 4.47 -1.79
N PRO A 74 -4.74 5.76 -1.86
CA PRO A 74 -4.99 6.42 -3.14
C PRO A 74 -3.76 6.38 -4.03
N LYS A 75 -3.96 6.04 -5.31
CA LYS A 75 -2.91 5.91 -6.31
C LYS A 75 -1.94 7.10 -6.32
N GLU A 76 -2.49 8.32 -6.33
CA GLU A 76 -1.70 9.56 -6.34
C GLU A 76 -0.80 9.71 -5.11
N ILE A 77 -1.24 9.25 -3.93
CA ILE A 77 -0.45 9.32 -2.70
C ILE A 77 0.70 8.32 -2.79
N VAL A 78 0.42 7.10 -3.25
CA VAL A 78 1.43 6.05 -3.39
C VAL A 78 2.49 6.46 -4.41
N ASP A 79 2.09 7.02 -5.55
CA ASP A 79 3.02 7.51 -6.57
C ASP A 79 3.94 8.60 -6.00
N LYS A 80 3.41 9.53 -5.20
CA LYS A 80 4.20 10.56 -4.53
C LYS A 80 5.13 9.97 -3.47
N LEU A 81 4.68 8.99 -2.69
CA LEU A 81 5.51 8.32 -1.68
C LEU A 81 6.63 7.52 -2.34
N ALA A 82 6.34 6.77 -3.40
CA ALA A 82 7.33 6.03 -4.18
C ALA A 82 8.36 6.97 -4.80
N ALA A 83 7.92 8.10 -5.35
CA ALA A 83 8.83 9.13 -5.87
C ALA A 83 9.69 9.77 -4.77
N LEU A 84 9.11 10.03 -3.59
CA LEU A 84 9.82 10.59 -2.44
C LEU A 84 10.90 9.64 -1.92
N TYR A 85 10.53 8.38 -1.72
CA TYR A 85 11.39 7.34 -1.15
C TYR A 85 12.31 6.67 -2.19
N LYS A 86 12.08 6.93 -3.49
CA LYS A 86 12.81 6.33 -4.62
C LYS A 86 12.79 4.80 -4.62
N ILE A 87 11.66 4.22 -4.22
CA ILE A 87 11.41 2.77 -4.19
C ILE A 87 10.21 2.46 -5.09
N PRO A 88 10.09 1.22 -5.61
CA PRO A 88 8.94 0.86 -6.42
C PRO A 88 7.64 0.95 -5.60
N VAL A 89 6.58 1.45 -6.25
CA VAL A 89 5.22 1.55 -5.69
C VAL A 89 4.76 0.21 -5.11
N ASP A 90 5.08 -0.86 -5.82
CA ASP A 90 4.83 -2.24 -5.41
C ASP A 90 5.30 -2.50 -3.97
N ASP A 91 6.51 -2.10 -3.57
CA ASP A 91 7.00 -2.42 -2.22
C ASP A 91 6.29 -1.65 -1.10
N LEU A 92 5.64 -0.53 -1.45
CA LEU A 92 4.81 0.29 -0.57
C LEU A 92 3.34 -0.15 -0.55
N LEU A 93 2.98 -1.22 -1.27
CA LEU A 93 1.61 -1.71 -1.35
C LEU A 93 1.52 -3.19 -0.97
N ASP A 94 0.56 -3.48 -0.11
CA ASP A 94 0.15 -4.86 0.18
C ASP A 94 -0.57 -5.45 -1.04
N ASP A 95 -0.69 -6.78 -1.10
CA ASP A 95 -1.36 -7.50 -2.19
C ASP A 95 -2.75 -6.92 -2.54
N TYR A 96 -3.53 -6.53 -1.53
CA TYR A 96 -4.83 -5.88 -1.71
C TYR A 96 -4.72 -4.50 -2.37
N ASN A 97 -3.78 -3.66 -1.90
CA ASN A 97 -3.57 -2.33 -2.45
C ASN A 97 -2.97 -2.39 -3.85
N ARG A 98 -2.09 -3.37 -4.13
CA ARG A 98 -1.59 -3.67 -5.49
C ARG A 98 -2.72 -4.05 -6.43
N PHE A 99 -3.64 -4.89 -5.96
CA PHE A 99 -4.82 -5.28 -6.72
C PHE A 99 -5.69 -4.07 -7.09
N LEU A 100 -5.90 -3.13 -6.16
CA LEU A 100 -6.61 -1.88 -6.45
C LEU A 100 -5.80 -0.95 -7.38
N TYR A 101 -4.48 -0.86 -7.18
CA TYR A 101 -3.58 0.01 -7.94
C TYR A 101 -3.46 -0.41 -9.42
N LYS A 102 -3.32 -1.71 -9.70
CA LYS A 102 -3.28 -2.27 -11.06
C LYS A 102 -4.65 -2.21 -11.76
N GLY A 103 -5.71 -1.97 -11.00
CA GLY A 103 -7.10 -1.94 -11.45
C GLY A 103 -7.79 -3.26 -11.15
N GLN A 104 -8.67 -3.24 -10.14
CA GLN A 104 -9.42 -4.42 -9.71
C GLN A 104 -10.20 -5.06 -10.86
N GLY A 105 -10.80 -4.25 -11.75
CA GLY A 105 -11.61 -4.76 -12.84
C GLY A 105 -10.78 -5.51 -13.87
N LYS A 106 -9.57 -4.98 -14.17
CA LYS A 106 -8.61 -5.62 -15.06
C LYS A 106 -8.10 -6.94 -14.48
N MET A 107 -7.68 -6.95 -13.21
CA MET A 107 -7.17 -8.16 -12.54
C MET A 107 -8.23 -9.27 -12.48
N ILE A 108 -9.48 -8.93 -12.12
CA ILE A 108 -10.59 -9.89 -12.12
C ILE A 108 -10.86 -10.42 -13.53
N ARG A 109 -10.82 -9.55 -14.53
CA ARG A 109 -11.04 -9.93 -15.93
C ARG A 109 -9.96 -10.88 -16.44
N GLU A 110 -8.69 -10.58 -16.21
CA GLU A 110 -7.56 -11.43 -16.60
C GLU A 110 -7.65 -12.81 -15.93
N TYR A 111 -7.98 -12.84 -14.64
CA TYR A 111 -8.19 -14.10 -13.92
C TYR A 111 -9.41 -14.88 -14.43
N ARG A 112 -10.50 -14.19 -14.78
CA ARG A 112 -11.67 -14.84 -15.40
C ARG A 112 -11.33 -15.40 -16.79
N GLU A 113 -10.55 -14.66 -17.58
CA GLU A 113 -10.12 -15.06 -18.92
C GLU A 113 -9.12 -16.22 -18.88
N SER A 114 -8.24 -16.30 -17.87
CA SER A 114 -7.33 -17.43 -17.69
C SER A 114 -8.06 -18.74 -17.38
N LEU A 115 -9.22 -18.66 -16.72
CA LEU A 115 -10.12 -19.79 -16.50
C LEU A 115 -11.03 -20.11 -17.70
N GLY A 116 -11.02 -19.26 -18.75
CA GLY A 116 -11.92 -19.41 -19.91
C GLY A 116 -13.41 -19.28 -19.57
N LEU A 117 -13.75 -18.70 -18.41
CA LEU A 117 -15.12 -18.64 -17.92
C LEU A 117 -15.85 -17.36 -18.36
N GLN A 118 -17.15 -17.49 -18.64
CA GLN A 118 -18.02 -16.33 -18.78
C GLN A 118 -18.37 -15.75 -17.39
N LYS A 119 -18.86 -14.50 -17.36
CA LYS A 119 -19.15 -13.77 -16.11
C LYS A 119 -20.10 -14.52 -15.17
N LYS A 120 -21.16 -15.13 -15.70
CA LYS A 120 -22.16 -15.89 -14.91
C LYS A 120 -21.57 -17.16 -14.27
N PRO A 121 -20.90 -18.06 -15.02
CA PRO A 121 -20.17 -19.19 -14.45
C PRO A 121 -19.14 -18.78 -13.40
N PHE A 122 -18.35 -17.74 -13.67
CA PHE A 122 -17.33 -17.27 -12.74
C PHE A 122 -17.93 -16.72 -11.43
N ALA A 123 -19.02 -15.96 -11.52
CA ALA A 123 -19.77 -15.50 -10.35
C ALA A 123 -20.29 -16.67 -9.50
N ARG A 124 -20.78 -17.75 -10.14
CA ARG A 124 -21.21 -18.98 -9.44
C ARG A 124 -20.04 -19.73 -8.80
N LEU A 125 -18.88 -19.77 -9.46
CA LEU A 125 -17.67 -20.43 -8.96
C LEU A 125 -17.19 -19.77 -7.65
N ILE A 126 -17.17 -18.43 -7.63
CA ILE A 126 -16.71 -17.65 -6.46
C ILE A 126 -17.84 -17.48 -5.41
N GLY A 127 -19.11 -17.72 -5.80
CA GLY A 127 -20.26 -17.54 -4.91
C GLY A 127 -20.61 -16.07 -4.68
N VAL A 128 -20.47 -15.24 -5.72
CA VAL A 128 -20.77 -13.80 -5.73
C VAL A 128 -21.92 -13.52 -6.70
N ASP A 129 -22.72 -12.48 -6.43
CA ASP A 129 -23.77 -12.06 -7.35
C ASP A 129 -23.19 -11.61 -8.71
N PRO A 130 -23.73 -12.07 -9.86
CA PRO A 130 -23.21 -11.70 -11.18
C PRO A 130 -23.23 -10.19 -11.47
N ASN A 131 -24.16 -9.42 -10.88
CA ASN A 131 -24.20 -7.97 -11.02
C ASN A 131 -23.12 -7.30 -10.18
N LEU A 132 -22.84 -7.84 -8.98
CA LEU A 132 -21.74 -7.35 -8.13
C LEU A 132 -20.38 -7.58 -8.81
N LEU A 133 -20.17 -8.78 -9.36
CA LEU A 133 -18.98 -9.07 -10.17
C LEU A 133 -18.84 -8.10 -11.35
N ARG A 134 -19.95 -7.83 -12.06
CA ARG A 134 -19.95 -6.89 -13.18
C ARG A 134 -19.59 -5.47 -12.73
N ALA A 135 -20.08 -5.01 -11.57
CA ALA A 135 -19.74 -3.71 -11.01
C ALA A 135 -18.27 -3.61 -10.60
N TRP A 136 -17.67 -4.72 -10.12
CA TRP A 136 -16.23 -4.79 -9.83
C TRP A 136 -15.38 -4.81 -11.09
N GLU A 137 -15.73 -5.62 -12.10
CA GLU A 137 -15.04 -5.67 -13.40
C GLU A 137 -15.08 -4.33 -14.14
N ALA A 138 -16.15 -3.55 -13.96
CA ALA A 138 -16.31 -2.24 -14.56
C ALA A 138 -15.74 -1.09 -13.70
N ASP A 139 -15.04 -1.40 -12.61
CA ASP A 139 -14.49 -0.43 -11.65
C ASP A 139 -15.53 0.55 -11.08
N GLN A 140 -16.83 0.23 -11.17
CA GLN A 140 -17.91 1.08 -10.67
C GLN A 140 -18.05 1.04 -9.15
N LYS A 141 -17.61 -0.07 -8.53
CA LYS A 141 -17.64 -0.24 -7.07
C LYS A 141 -16.28 -0.71 -6.60
N ARG A 142 -15.66 0.02 -5.68
CA ARG A 142 -14.44 -0.43 -4.99
C ARG A 142 -14.76 -1.67 -4.17
N MET A 143 -14.00 -2.74 -4.37
CA MET A 143 -14.08 -3.93 -3.53
C MET A 143 -13.58 -3.60 -2.13
N ASN A 144 -14.17 -4.21 -1.10
CA ASN A 144 -13.68 -4.08 0.27
C ASN A 144 -12.59 -5.13 0.55
N ILE A 145 -11.67 -4.84 1.48
CA ILE A 145 -10.59 -5.75 1.86
C ILE A 145 -11.13 -7.11 2.31
N ASN A 146 -12.20 -7.13 3.12
CA ASN A 146 -12.86 -8.37 3.55
C ASN A 146 -13.41 -9.20 2.38
N SER A 147 -13.93 -8.54 1.34
CA SER A 147 -14.44 -9.23 0.16
C SER A 147 -13.29 -9.76 -0.70
N TRP A 148 -12.24 -8.97 -0.87
CA TRP A 148 -11.04 -9.42 -1.58
C TRP A 148 -10.35 -10.58 -0.86
N GLU A 149 -10.25 -10.52 0.47
CA GLU A 149 -9.67 -11.58 1.28
C GLU A 149 -10.45 -12.89 1.17
N LYS A 150 -11.79 -12.80 1.20
CA LYS A 150 -12.66 -13.97 1.08
C LYS A 150 -12.60 -14.64 -0.30
N TYR A 151 -12.55 -13.85 -1.36
CA TYR A 151 -12.78 -14.36 -2.72
C TYR A 151 -11.54 -14.41 -3.58
N PHE A 152 -10.57 -13.53 -3.37
CA PHE A 152 -9.47 -13.30 -4.30
C PHE A 152 -8.07 -13.46 -3.69
N LYS A 153 -7.88 -13.35 -2.38
CA LYS A 153 -6.55 -13.47 -1.74
C LYS A 153 -5.80 -14.76 -2.10
N ASN A 154 -6.51 -15.88 -2.23
CA ASN A 154 -5.90 -17.15 -2.63
C ASN A 154 -5.90 -17.39 -4.14
N LEU A 155 -6.66 -16.60 -4.91
CA LEU A 155 -6.88 -16.81 -6.35
C LEU A 155 -6.00 -15.89 -7.21
N ILE A 156 -5.79 -14.66 -6.76
CA ILE A 156 -5.01 -13.63 -7.44
C ILE A 156 -3.79 -13.34 -6.57
N LYS A 157 -2.67 -14.02 -6.86
CA LYS A 157 -1.36 -13.58 -6.36
C LYS A 157 -0.95 -12.36 -7.20
N ALA A 158 -0.97 -11.18 -6.59
CA ALA A 158 -0.70 -9.90 -7.24
C ALA A 158 0.80 -9.67 -7.50
#